data_AF-A0A397A162-F1
#
_entry.id   AF-A0A397A162-F1
#
_cell.length_a   1.000
_cell.length_b   1.000
_cell.length_c   1.000
_cell.angle_alpha   90.00
_cell.angle_beta   90.00
_cell.angle_gamma   90.00
#
_symmetry.space_group_name_H-M   'P 1'
#
loop_
_entity.id
_entity.type
_entity.pdbx_description
1 polymer ?
#
loop_
_entity_poly.entity_id
_entity_poly.type
_entity_poly.pdbx_seq_one_letter_code
_entity_poly.pdbx_strand_id
1 'polypeptide(L)'
;MANHRIQHATHPNVCLDADPTAPERQVQVWECHSHDVNKNQYCERHRGDISFAALLPKDPENPLPNEWHQEWAYNRYFHLVRSVDDENCLDAYEPWNGGRVQTSNCSHTNQNLTWQYDVYTKQLRHFKHNGYCLDINDETGARPHLWQCHLPTHHFYSFQTFDLFQSSSSFN
;
A
#
# COMPACT_ATOMS: atom_id res chain seq x y z
N MET A 1 17.69 -9.72 -6.79
CA MET A 1 18.55 -9.54 -5.61
C MET A 1 19.06 -10.90 -5.22
N ALA A 2 20.36 -11.13 -5.30
CA ALA A 2 20.99 -12.28 -4.67
C ALA A 2 21.34 -11.86 -3.23
N ASN A 3 20.96 -12.67 -2.24
CA ASN A 3 21.34 -12.48 -0.83
C ASN A 3 20.98 -11.10 -0.25
N HIS A 4 19.80 -10.57 -0.59
CA HIS A 4 19.28 -9.31 -0.02
C HIS A 4 20.22 -8.09 -0.18
N ARG A 5 21.00 -8.02 -1.27
CA ARG A 5 21.89 -6.89 -1.58
C ARG A 5 21.70 -6.42 -3.02
N ILE A 6 22.10 -5.18 -3.29
CA ILE A 6 22.18 -4.59 -4.62
C ILE A 6 23.66 -4.47 -4.99
N GLN A 7 24.14 -5.37 -5.86
CA GLN A 7 25.53 -5.43 -6.30
C GLN A 7 25.72 -4.75 -7.66
N HIS A 8 26.84 -4.05 -7.84
CA HIS A 8 27.21 -3.42 -9.10
C HIS A 8 27.43 -4.46 -10.22
N ALA A 9 26.81 -4.26 -11.38
CA ALA A 9 26.78 -5.27 -12.45
C ALA A 9 28.16 -5.59 -13.07
N THR A 10 29.07 -4.63 -13.11
CA THR A 10 30.42 -4.78 -13.72
C THR A 10 31.57 -4.78 -12.72
N HIS A 11 31.31 -4.52 -11.43
CA HIS A 11 32.34 -4.45 -10.40
C HIS A 11 32.03 -5.56 -9.38
N PRO A 12 32.62 -6.76 -9.54
CA PRO A 12 32.42 -7.85 -8.59
C PRO A 12 32.92 -7.38 -7.22
N ASN A 13 32.10 -7.57 -6.18
CA ASN A 13 32.33 -7.11 -4.81
C ASN A 13 32.01 -5.63 -4.47
N VAL A 14 31.29 -4.89 -5.32
CA VAL A 14 30.79 -3.53 -4.97
C VAL A 14 29.28 -3.58 -4.72
N CYS A 15 28.82 -3.12 -3.56
CA CYS A 15 27.41 -3.11 -3.14
C CYS A 15 26.93 -1.70 -2.78
N LEU A 16 25.62 -1.45 -2.96
CA LEU A 16 24.94 -0.26 -2.45
C LEU A 16 24.98 -0.26 -0.91
N ASP A 17 25.30 0.88 -0.32
CA ASP A 17 25.49 1.06 1.12
C ASP A 17 24.79 2.34 1.57
N ALA A 18 23.76 2.21 2.41
CA ALA A 18 23.01 3.35 2.93
C ALA A 18 23.48 3.66 4.36
N ASP A 19 24.53 4.47 4.50
CA ASP A 19 25.10 4.82 5.80
C ASP A 19 24.30 5.94 6.48
N PRO A 20 23.47 5.63 7.51
CA PRO A 20 22.65 6.62 8.17
C PRO A 20 23.44 7.52 9.12
N THR A 21 24.72 7.20 9.37
CA THR A 21 25.61 7.97 10.26
C THR A 21 26.35 9.08 9.52
N ALA A 22 26.33 9.07 8.18
CA ALA A 22 26.84 10.16 7.37
C ALA A 22 26.04 11.46 7.66
N PRO A 23 26.71 12.63 7.78
CA PRO A 23 26.04 13.91 8.09
C PRO A 23 24.89 14.25 7.13
N GLU A 24 25.02 13.84 5.86
CA GLU A 24 24.02 14.07 4.81
C GLU A 24 23.06 12.88 4.61
N ARG A 25 23.21 11.79 5.38
CA ARG A 25 22.45 10.53 5.23
C ARG A 25 22.48 10.01 3.78
N GLN A 26 23.61 10.19 3.11
CA GLN A 26 23.78 9.87 1.71
C GLN A 26 23.92 8.35 1.49
N VAL A 27 23.50 7.90 0.31
CA VAL A 27 23.78 6.54 -0.17
C VAL A 27 25.13 6.53 -0.88
N GLN A 28 25.93 5.51 -0.62
CA GLN A 28 27.25 5.29 -1.24
C GLN A 28 27.36 3.86 -1.78
N VAL A 29 28.53 3.52 -2.33
CA VAL A 29 28.88 2.14 -2.68
C VAL A 29 30.13 1.72 -1.91
N TRP A 30 30.18 0.47 -1.48
CA TRP A 30 31.29 -0.08 -0.70
C TRP A 30 31.54 -1.56 -1.02
N GLU A 31 32.60 -2.13 -0.46
CA GLU A 31 32.86 -3.57 -0.56
C GLU A 31 31.68 -4.38 0.01
N CYS A 32 31.23 -5.40 -0.71
CA CYS A 32 30.10 -6.22 -0.28
C CYS A 32 30.46 -7.04 0.98
N HIS A 33 29.79 -6.77 2.09
CA HIS A 33 29.96 -7.50 3.34
C HIS A 33 28.74 -8.35 3.71
N SER A 34 28.93 -9.35 4.58
CA SER A 34 27.81 -10.08 5.18
C SER A 34 26.96 -9.15 6.05
N HIS A 35 25.69 -9.53 6.26
CA HIS A 35 24.75 -8.76 7.07
C HIS A 35 25.29 -8.43 8.48
N ASP A 36 25.98 -9.37 9.11
CA ASP A 36 26.51 -9.18 10.47
C ASP A 36 27.69 -8.19 10.54
N VAL A 37 28.34 -7.93 9.41
CA VAL A 37 29.47 -6.99 9.30
C VAL A 37 28.99 -5.61 8.89
N ASN A 38 28.10 -5.52 7.90
CA ASN A 38 27.56 -4.25 7.44
C ASN A 38 26.07 -4.36 7.10
N LYS A 39 25.23 -3.96 8.06
CA LYS A 39 23.76 -3.97 7.93
C LYS A 39 23.24 -2.94 6.94
N ASN A 40 24.00 -1.87 6.66
CA ASN A 40 23.60 -0.77 5.79
C ASN A 40 23.55 -1.17 4.30
N GLN A 41 24.09 -2.36 3.96
CA GLN A 41 24.05 -2.92 2.61
C GLN A 41 22.86 -3.86 2.38
N TYR A 42 22.09 -4.17 3.44
CA TYR A 42 20.99 -5.13 3.38
C TYR A 42 19.69 -4.46 2.92
N CYS A 43 19.10 -4.99 1.85
CA CYS A 43 17.86 -4.52 1.26
C CYS A 43 16.88 -5.68 1.17
N GLU A 44 15.71 -5.52 1.80
CA GLU A 44 14.62 -6.47 1.63
C GLU A 44 13.86 -6.18 0.34
N ARG A 45 13.66 -7.24 -0.46
CA ARG A 45 12.72 -7.16 -1.58
C ARG A 45 11.32 -7.27 -1.02
N HIS A 46 10.71 -6.15 -0.66
CA HIS A 46 9.28 -6.12 -0.38
C HIS A 46 8.53 -6.35 -1.70
N ARG A 47 7.90 -7.54 -1.84
CA ARG A 47 6.70 -7.63 -2.67
C ARG A 47 5.67 -6.80 -1.92
N GLY A 48 5.22 -5.71 -2.52
CA GLY A 48 4.24 -4.83 -1.90
C GLY A 48 2.90 -5.54 -1.86
N ASP A 49 2.71 -6.39 -0.86
CA ASP A 49 1.40 -6.74 -0.35
C ASP A 49 1.26 -5.91 0.92
N ILE A 50 0.33 -4.96 0.85
CA ILE A 50 0.02 -3.99 1.90
C ILE A 50 -1.39 -4.33 2.29
N SER A 51 -1.69 -4.66 3.54
CA SER A 51 -3.03 -5.05 3.99
C SER A 51 -3.78 -3.86 4.60
N PHE A 52 -5.04 -3.67 4.20
CA PHE A 52 -5.99 -2.77 4.85
C PHE A 52 -6.81 -3.57 5.86
N ALA A 53 -6.87 -3.13 7.12
CA ALA A 53 -7.82 -3.68 8.08
C ALA A 53 -9.14 -2.89 7.96
N ALA A 54 -10.27 -3.57 7.78
CA ALA A 54 -11.57 -2.91 7.78
C ALA A 54 -11.85 -2.28 9.17
N LEU A 55 -12.17 -0.99 9.19
CA LEU A 55 -12.70 -0.31 10.36
C LEU A 55 -14.21 -0.57 10.43
N LEU A 56 -14.62 -1.79 10.79
CA LEU A 56 -15.99 -2.03 11.24
C LEU A 56 -16.02 -2.13 12.76
N PRO A 57 -17.08 -1.62 13.44
CA PRO A 57 -17.30 -1.89 14.85
C PRO A 57 -17.32 -3.39 15.07
N LYS A 58 -16.58 -3.88 16.07
CA LYS A 58 -16.72 -5.26 16.56
C LYS A 58 -18.19 -5.50 16.86
N ASP A 59 -18.86 -6.31 16.06
CA ASP A 59 -20.18 -6.82 16.39
C ASP A 59 -20.03 -7.76 17.61
N PRO A 60 -20.57 -7.39 18.78
CA PRO A 60 -20.44 -8.22 19.98
C PRO A 60 -21.31 -9.49 19.92
N GLU A 61 -22.30 -9.55 19.03
CA GLU A 61 -23.18 -10.72 18.85
C GLU A 61 -22.67 -11.70 17.78
N ASN A 62 -21.72 -11.27 16.94
CA ASN A 62 -21.04 -12.13 15.99
C ASN A 62 -19.51 -12.00 16.15
N PRO A 63 -18.90 -12.67 17.15
CA PRO A 63 -17.45 -12.74 17.25
C PRO A 63 -16.95 -13.40 15.97
N LEU A 64 -16.41 -12.58 15.05
CA LEU A 64 -15.93 -12.95 13.73
C LEU A 64 -15.28 -14.35 13.79
N PRO A 65 -15.83 -15.37 13.11
CA PRO A 65 -15.06 -16.59 12.91
C PRO A 65 -13.77 -16.17 12.20
N ASN A 66 -12.67 -16.83 12.57
CA ASN A 66 -11.30 -16.55 12.14
C ASN A 66 -11.06 -16.77 10.62
N GLU A 67 -12.08 -16.58 9.78
CA GLU A 67 -12.15 -16.99 8.38
C GLU A 67 -12.62 -15.87 7.42
N TRP A 68 -12.91 -14.66 7.90
CA TRP A 68 -13.07 -13.49 7.02
C TRP A 68 -11.78 -12.68 7.01
N HIS A 69 -10.80 -13.11 6.21
CA HIS A 69 -9.57 -12.34 6.01
C HIS A 69 -9.85 -11.15 5.09
N GLN A 70 -10.45 -10.08 5.62
CA GLN A 70 -10.72 -8.84 4.89
C GLN A 70 -9.43 -8.04 4.62
N GLU A 71 -8.43 -8.72 4.08
CA GLU A 71 -7.13 -8.22 3.69
C GLU A 71 -7.20 -7.81 2.22
N TRP A 72 -6.52 -6.72 1.92
CA TRP A 72 -6.49 -6.12 0.60
C TRP A 72 -5.06 -5.80 0.29
N ALA A 73 -4.46 -6.35 -0.76
CA ALA A 73 -3.10 -6.11 -1.20
C ALA A 73 -3.02 -4.92 -2.19
N TYR A 74 -2.21 -3.90 -1.89
CA TYR A 74 -1.90 -2.83 -2.84
C TYR A 74 -0.65 -3.12 -3.70
N ASN A 75 -0.87 -3.36 -5.00
CA ASN A 75 0.20 -3.52 -5.98
C ASN A 75 0.58 -2.18 -6.62
N ARG A 76 1.74 -1.64 -6.24
CA ARG A 76 2.27 -0.37 -6.77
C ARG A 76 2.72 -0.39 -8.23
N TYR A 77 2.99 -1.56 -8.82
CA TYR A 77 3.45 -1.66 -10.21
C TYR A 77 2.28 -1.52 -11.18
N PHE A 78 1.14 -2.07 -10.79
CA PHE A 78 -0.07 -2.03 -11.60
C PHE A 78 -1.13 -1.07 -11.08
N HIS A 79 -0.85 -0.40 -9.96
CA HIS A 79 -1.78 0.52 -9.31
C HIS A 79 -3.10 -0.15 -8.92
N LEU A 80 -3.09 -1.41 -8.47
CA LEU A 80 -4.32 -2.11 -8.11
C LEU A 80 -4.40 -2.31 -6.59
N VAL A 81 -5.60 -2.18 -6.04
CA VAL A 81 -5.94 -2.60 -4.68
C VAL A 81 -6.80 -3.85 -4.81
N ARG A 82 -6.23 -5.00 -4.46
CA ARG A 82 -6.82 -6.33 -4.70
C ARG A 82 -7.20 -6.99 -3.39
N SER A 83 -8.42 -7.45 -3.25
CA SER A 83 -8.84 -8.30 -2.14
C SER A 83 -8.04 -9.61 -2.14
N VAL A 84 -7.50 -9.99 -0.99
CA VAL A 84 -6.73 -11.24 -0.83
C VAL A 84 -7.66 -12.46 -0.85
N ASP A 85 -8.91 -12.29 -0.43
CA ASP A 85 -9.91 -13.35 -0.33
C ASP A 85 -10.41 -13.84 -1.69
N ASP A 86 -10.94 -12.91 -2.50
CA ASP A 86 -11.65 -13.23 -3.74
C ASP A 86 -10.88 -12.79 -5.00
N GLU A 87 -9.68 -12.24 -4.81
CA GLU A 87 -8.79 -11.73 -5.86
C GLU A 87 -9.36 -10.62 -6.73
N ASN A 88 -10.50 -10.01 -6.35
CA ASN A 88 -11.09 -8.88 -7.07
C ASN A 88 -10.40 -7.57 -6.71
N CYS A 89 -10.52 -6.59 -7.60
CA CYS A 89 -9.93 -5.27 -7.45
C CYS A 89 -10.97 -4.19 -7.17
N LEU A 90 -10.53 -3.16 -6.44
CA LEU A 90 -11.32 -1.96 -6.15
C LEU A 90 -11.57 -1.15 -7.43
N ASP A 91 -12.84 -0.89 -7.73
CA ASP A 91 -13.32 -0.28 -8.98
C ASP A 91 -14.13 0.99 -8.68
N ALA A 92 -13.69 2.12 -9.23
CA ALA A 92 -14.43 3.38 -9.21
C ALA A 92 -14.86 3.76 -10.65
N TYR A 93 -15.91 3.10 -11.14
CA TYR A 93 -16.42 3.30 -12.50
C TYR A 93 -17.26 4.58 -12.66
N GLU A 94 -17.57 5.26 -11.55
CA GLU A 94 -18.36 6.49 -11.48
C GLU A 94 -17.47 7.68 -11.05
N PRO A 95 -16.81 8.40 -11.98
CA PRO A 95 -15.79 9.40 -11.67
C PRO A 95 -16.37 10.77 -11.24
N TRP A 96 -17.22 10.78 -10.22
CA TRP A 96 -17.81 11.98 -9.62
C TRP A 96 -17.97 11.84 -8.11
N ASN A 97 -18.17 12.97 -7.43
CA ASN A 97 -18.45 12.98 -5.98
C ASN A 97 -19.68 12.14 -5.64
N GLY A 98 -19.50 11.12 -4.80
CA GLY A 98 -20.54 10.17 -4.42
C GLY A 98 -20.69 9.00 -5.39
N GLY A 99 -19.80 8.89 -6.39
CA GLY A 99 -19.73 7.76 -7.30
C GLY A 99 -19.36 6.47 -6.56
N ARG A 100 -20.00 5.37 -6.96
CA ARG A 100 -19.82 4.08 -6.29
C ARG A 100 -18.41 3.52 -6.45
N VAL A 101 -17.94 2.91 -5.36
CA VAL A 101 -16.75 2.05 -5.36
C VAL A 101 -17.21 0.62 -5.08
N GLN A 102 -16.76 -0.32 -5.90
CA GLN A 102 -17.15 -1.73 -5.80
C GLN A 102 -15.95 -2.66 -6.05
N THR A 103 -16.16 -3.98 -5.95
CA THR A 103 -15.20 -4.97 -6.43
C THR A 103 -15.51 -5.38 -7.87
N SER A 104 -14.46 -5.67 -8.64
CA SER A 104 -14.55 -6.13 -10.03
C SER A 104 -13.33 -6.98 -10.38
N ASN A 105 -13.42 -7.79 -11.44
CA ASN A 105 -12.29 -8.58 -11.91
C ASN A 105 -11.07 -7.68 -12.18
N CYS A 106 -9.92 -8.04 -11.63
CA CYS A 106 -8.71 -7.27 -11.81
C CYS A 106 -8.28 -7.18 -13.28
N SER A 107 -7.99 -5.96 -13.74
CA SER A 107 -7.45 -5.69 -15.07
C SER A 107 -6.52 -4.49 -15.03
N HIS A 108 -5.25 -4.70 -15.37
CA HIS A 108 -4.24 -3.64 -15.39
C HIS A 108 -4.44 -2.62 -16.52
N THR A 109 -5.37 -2.87 -17.45
CA THR A 109 -5.71 -1.94 -18.54
C THR A 109 -7.01 -1.17 -18.27
N ASN A 110 -7.84 -1.62 -17.32
CA ASN A 110 -9.02 -0.87 -16.92
C ASN A 110 -8.64 0.25 -15.96
N GLN A 111 -8.70 1.48 -16.44
CA GLN A 111 -8.26 2.65 -15.69
C GLN A 111 -9.14 2.96 -14.46
N ASN A 112 -10.38 2.47 -14.40
CA ASN A 112 -11.26 2.62 -13.23
C ASN A 112 -10.81 1.79 -12.02
N LEU A 113 -9.91 0.81 -12.24
CA LEU A 113 -9.37 -0.06 -11.19
C LEU A 113 -8.07 0.49 -10.59
N THR A 114 -7.61 1.67 -11.05
CA THR A 114 -6.25 2.13 -10.76
C THR A 114 -6.21 3.14 -9.62
N TRP A 115 -5.38 2.87 -8.62
CA TRP A 115 -5.22 3.61 -7.38
C TRP A 115 -3.74 3.85 -7.06
N GLN A 116 -3.46 4.95 -6.38
CA GLN A 116 -2.15 5.30 -5.85
C GLN A 116 -2.29 5.65 -4.38
N TYR A 117 -1.55 4.93 -3.55
CA TYR A 117 -1.42 5.29 -2.15
C TYR A 117 -0.40 6.44 -2.00
N ASP A 118 -0.85 7.57 -1.47
CA ASP A 118 0.01 8.68 -1.07
C ASP A 118 0.44 8.46 0.39
N VAL A 119 1.71 8.14 0.61
CA VAL A 119 2.27 7.86 1.95
C VAL A 119 2.30 9.06 2.88
N TYR A 120 2.29 10.29 2.34
CA TYR A 120 2.36 11.50 3.14
C TYR A 120 0.97 11.90 3.64
N THR A 121 -0.05 11.75 2.80
CA THR A 121 -1.44 12.03 3.19
C THR A 121 -2.19 10.79 3.68
N LYS A 122 -1.61 9.60 3.54
CA LYS A 122 -2.27 8.32 3.83
C LYS A 122 -3.57 8.11 3.05
N GLN A 123 -3.70 8.71 1.87
CA GLN A 123 -4.91 8.60 1.05
C GLN A 123 -4.72 7.58 -0.07
N LEU A 124 -5.75 6.78 -0.32
CA LEU A 124 -5.89 6.04 -1.57
C LEU A 124 -6.47 6.96 -2.64
N ARG A 125 -5.60 7.51 -3.48
CA ARG A 125 -5.98 8.39 -4.59
C ARG A 125 -6.31 7.58 -5.82
N HIS A 126 -7.32 7.99 -6.56
CA HIS A 126 -7.58 7.38 -7.86
C HIS A 126 -6.51 7.83 -8.86
N PHE A 127 -5.92 6.88 -9.59
CA PHE A 127 -4.76 7.15 -10.44
C PHE A 127 -5.14 7.82 -11.76
N LYS A 128 -6.26 7.42 -12.39
CA LYS A 128 -6.77 8.06 -13.61
C LYS A 128 -7.60 9.33 -13.34
N HIS A 129 -8.58 9.24 -12.46
CA HIS A 129 -9.46 10.33 -12.06
C HIS A 129 -8.76 11.23 -11.05
N ASN A 130 -7.84 12.07 -11.54
CA ASN A 130 -7.02 12.95 -10.72
C ASN A 130 -7.87 13.84 -9.80
N GLY A 131 -7.47 13.92 -8.54
CA GLY A 131 -8.15 14.72 -7.51
C GLY A 131 -9.23 13.97 -6.75
N TYR A 132 -9.50 12.71 -7.07
CA TYR A 132 -10.42 11.85 -6.32
C TYR A 132 -9.69 10.86 -5.41
N CYS A 133 -10.30 10.58 -4.26
CA CYS A 133 -9.84 9.70 -3.21
C CYS A 133 -10.94 8.69 -2.86
N LEU A 134 -10.54 7.53 -2.33
CA LEU A 134 -11.45 6.64 -1.61
C LEU A 134 -11.90 7.33 -0.33
N ASP A 135 -13.21 7.39 -0.12
CA ASP A 135 -13.85 8.00 1.04
C ASP A 135 -14.81 6.99 1.67
N ILE A 136 -14.74 6.80 2.98
CA ILE A 136 -15.61 5.85 3.70
C ILE A 136 -17.03 6.39 3.98
N ASN A 137 -17.34 7.61 3.52
CA ASN A 137 -18.58 8.37 3.69
C ASN A 137 -18.84 8.86 5.11
N ASP A 138 -18.81 7.96 6.08
CA ASP A 138 -19.12 8.20 7.48
C ASP A 138 -18.38 7.21 8.40
N GLU A 139 -18.52 7.38 9.71
CA GLU A 139 -17.82 6.58 10.72
C GLU A 139 -18.14 5.08 10.66
N THR A 140 -19.22 4.66 10.00
CA THR A 140 -19.54 3.23 9.84
C THR A 140 -18.74 2.57 8.72
N GLY A 141 -18.27 3.36 7.75
CA GLY A 141 -17.56 2.88 6.57
C GLY A 141 -18.38 1.97 5.65
N ALA A 142 -19.69 1.86 5.84
CA ALA A 142 -20.54 0.89 5.14
C ALA A 142 -20.75 1.19 3.65
N ARG A 143 -20.44 2.41 3.19
CA ARG A 143 -20.69 2.87 1.82
C ARG A 143 -19.52 3.68 1.28
N PRO A 144 -18.37 3.02 1.04
CA PRO A 144 -17.24 3.72 0.45
C PRO A 144 -17.61 4.24 -0.94
N HIS A 145 -17.14 5.44 -1.24
CA HIS A 145 -17.42 6.11 -2.50
C HIS A 145 -16.21 6.91 -2.96
N LEU A 146 -16.29 7.41 -4.18
CA LEU A 146 -15.30 8.31 -4.75
C LEU A 146 -15.64 9.76 -4.39
N TRP A 147 -14.70 10.48 -3.78
CA TRP A 147 -14.88 11.89 -3.43
C TRP A 147 -13.63 12.69 -3.71
N GLN A 148 -13.77 14.00 -3.91
CA GLN A 148 -12.61 14.88 -4.02
C GLN A 148 -11.71 14.75 -2.79
N CYS A 149 -10.41 14.62 -3.03
CA CYS A 149 -9.43 14.48 -1.98
C CYS A 149 -9.47 15.70 -1.04
N HIS A 150 -9.60 15.42 0.24
CA HIS A 150 -9.57 16.41 1.29
C HIS A 150 -8.12 16.77 1.67
N LEU A 151 -7.90 18.04 2.02
CA LEU A 151 -6.65 18.47 2.63
C LEU A 151 -6.58 18.00 4.09
N PRO A 152 -5.38 17.82 4.68
CA PRO A 152 -5.23 17.38 6.07
C PRO A 152 -5.96 18.23 7.12
N THR A 153 -6.25 19.50 6.81
CA THR A 153 -6.96 20.42 7.70
C THR A 153 -8.49 20.31 7.63
N HIS A 154 -9.02 19.53 6.69
CA HIS A 154 -10.45 19.41 6.46
C HIS A 154 -11.10 18.45 7.48
N HIS A 155 -12.30 18.77 7.96
CA HIS A 155 -12.98 17.98 8.99
C HIS A 155 -13.25 16.51 8.57
N PHE A 156 -13.48 16.26 7.28
CA PHE A 156 -13.73 14.91 6.75
C PHE A 156 -12.46 14.23 6.22
N TYR A 157 -11.28 14.80 6.47
CA TYR A 157 -10.01 14.20 6.03
C TYR A 157 -9.83 12.78 6.59
N SER A 158 -10.24 12.55 7.84
CA SER A 158 -10.16 11.25 8.49
C SER A 158 -10.96 10.16 7.78
N PHE A 159 -11.96 10.50 6.97
CA PHE A 159 -12.73 9.53 6.18
C PHE A 159 -12.01 9.09 4.90
N GLN A 160 -10.90 9.73 4.57
CA GLN A 160 -10.08 9.40 3.39
C GLN A 160 -8.68 8.90 3.77
N THR A 161 -8.39 8.72 5.05
CA THR A 161 -7.08 8.27 5.54
C THR A 161 -7.09 6.79 5.89
N PHE A 162 -6.11 6.07 5.36
CA PHE A 162 -5.94 4.63 5.55
C PHE A 162 -4.52 4.33 6.01
N ASP A 163 -4.39 3.72 7.18
CA ASP A 163 -3.12 3.17 7.63
C ASP A 163 -2.85 1.84 6.91
N LEU A 164 -1.60 1.67 6.49
CA LEU A 164 -1.13 0.44 5.88
C LEU A 164 -0.49 -0.44 6.93
N PHE A 165 -0.97 -1.66 7.08
CA PHE A 165 -0.35 -2.64 7.95
C PHE A 165 0.53 -3.57 7.12
N GLN A 166 1.77 -3.76 7.56
CA GLN A 166 2.61 -4.82 7.03
C GLN A 166 2.18 -6.12 7.69
N SER A 167 1.62 -7.06 6.92
CA SER A 167 1.50 -8.42 7.42
C SER A 167 2.90 -9.05 7.38
N SER A 168 3.45 -9.35 8.55
CA SER A 168 4.59 -10.27 8.66
C SER A 168 4.05 -11.67 8.37
N SER A 169 3.96 -12.07 7.11
CA SER A 169 3.67 -13.46 6.74
C SER A 169 4.83 -14.32 7.23
N SER A 170 4.72 -14.77 8.47
CA SER A 170 5.53 -15.84 9.03
C SER A 170 5.03 -17.13 8.42
N PHE A 171 5.47 -17.44 7.20
CA PHE A 171 5.35 -18.79 6.66
C PHE A 171 6.29 -19.68 7.47
N ASN A 172 5.72 -20.44 8.41
CA ASN A 172 6.33 -21.65 8.96
C ASN A 172 6.27 -22.78 7.93
#